data_AF-A0A183FX63-F1
#
_entry.id   AF-A0A183FX63-F1
#
_cell.length_a   1.000
_cell.length_b   1.000
_cell.length_c   1.000
_cell.angle_alpha   90.00
_cell.angle_beta   90.00
_cell.angle_gamma   90.00
#
_symmetry.space_group_name_H-M   'P 1'
#
loop_
_entity.id
_entity.type
_entity.pdbx_description
1 polymer ?
#
loop_
_entity_poly.entity_id
_entity_poly.type
_entity_poly.pdbx_seq_one_letter_code
_entity_poly.pdbx_strand_id
1 'polypeptide(L)'
;MQNLEKLRRELFEKTREAKQLRQELVETRQELDGVRQELLKKVHDLSKLRKALPPLPDPERLHGNIVNRCYDFYACTKKMTQLESRIRALSRSTERWETRHNELSLLEITIDKLRFEFLFVRHQLRTWFAAPELLFATEALSPEIWSTWMAAPQLNDEGKPLLMDPHLLDTAIADQLMLLDDHRSTLNDLRCSILAESNQESSTFQEQVKTALVNMQSSLDAALQALAQRPQPPADKPVHNPPPEPDDNAPAHEDIPVQQQEGEVIHDNLEFMEQIDEDLDPQPEDEEPEHQVNDNAEPMEHVDGVEAEPQPNAPIRQQIEQELQQLRQAQNDFHLMIEELRNEPVCAPRRFGRGAIHQEDERFMRCAFCSAVGIHYSDKCTDVRLARERRSVIEDRKRCLECLEYCRGGRQCPKYYARCYYCGSYEHHSALCELPERSEEISEQLSRARASLADVENRIQRLEEDLQQLDD
;
A
#
# COMPACT_ATOMS: atom_id res chain seq x y z
N MET A 1 26.14 70.43 -75.41
CA MET A 1 27.08 69.44 -74.84
C MET A 1 26.73 69.10 -73.39
N GLN A 2 26.76 70.06 -72.44
CA GLN A 2 26.46 69.81 -71.01
C GLN A 2 25.09 69.14 -70.73
N ASN A 3 24.00 69.58 -71.36
CA ASN A 3 22.68 68.95 -71.18
C ASN A 3 22.65 67.48 -71.62
N LEU A 4 23.39 67.14 -72.67
CA LEU A 4 23.44 65.78 -73.22
C LEU A 4 24.24 64.84 -72.31
N GLU A 5 25.29 65.35 -71.65
CA GLU A 5 26.03 64.62 -70.62
C GLU A 5 25.22 64.40 -69.35
N LYS A 6 24.37 65.37 -68.95
CA LYS A 6 23.44 65.21 -67.83
C LYS A 6 22.41 64.12 -68.11
N LEU A 7 21.77 64.16 -69.29
CA LEU A 7 20.83 63.13 -69.75
C LEU A 7 21.48 61.72 -69.81
N ARG A 8 22.75 61.62 -70.25
CA ARG A 8 23.49 60.34 -70.24
C ARG A 8 23.73 59.81 -68.83
N ARG A 9 24.09 60.67 -67.87
CA ARG A 9 24.26 60.29 -66.46
C ARG A 9 22.94 59.83 -65.85
N GLU A 10 21.86 60.58 -66.05
CA GLU A 10 20.51 60.20 -65.59
C GLU A 10 20.05 58.87 -66.20
N LEU A 11 20.25 58.66 -67.51
CA LEU A 11 19.90 57.38 -68.16
C LEU A 11 20.71 56.21 -67.59
N PHE A 12 22.00 56.43 -67.30
CA PHE A 12 22.87 55.41 -66.70
C PHE A 12 22.43 55.07 -65.26
N GLU A 13 22.14 56.08 -64.44
CA GLU A 13 21.60 55.89 -63.08
C GLU A 13 20.27 55.15 -63.11
N LYS A 14 19.34 55.55 -63.98
CA LYS A 14 18.04 54.85 -64.14
C LYS A 14 18.21 53.42 -64.64
N THR A 15 19.18 53.15 -65.49
CA THR A 15 19.50 51.78 -65.95
C THR A 15 20.06 50.93 -64.79
N ARG A 16 20.90 51.52 -63.95
CA ARG A 16 21.44 50.87 -62.74
C ARG A 16 20.34 50.58 -61.72
N GLU A 17 19.49 51.56 -61.41
CA GLU A 17 18.32 51.40 -60.54
C GLU A 17 17.38 50.31 -61.07
N ALA A 18 17.05 50.32 -62.38
CA ALA A 18 16.22 49.30 -62.99
C ALA A 18 16.83 47.90 -62.91
N LYS A 19 18.17 47.78 -63.02
CA LYS A 19 18.88 46.51 -62.84
C LYS A 19 18.83 46.05 -61.39
N GLN A 20 18.99 46.96 -60.43
CA GLN A 20 18.89 46.66 -59.01
C GLN A 20 17.47 46.20 -58.64
N LEU A 21 16.43 46.93 -59.05
CA LEU A 21 15.03 46.55 -58.82
C LEU A 21 14.67 45.20 -59.44
N ARG A 22 15.23 44.89 -60.63
CA ARG A 22 15.06 43.55 -61.24
C ARG A 22 15.73 42.46 -60.41
N GLN A 23 16.90 42.72 -59.86
CA GLN A 23 17.61 41.79 -58.98
C GLN A 23 16.82 41.54 -57.68
N GLU A 24 16.39 42.62 -57.03
CA GLU A 24 15.55 42.56 -55.82
C GLU A 24 14.24 41.79 -56.08
N LEU A 25 13.57 42.04 -57.20
CA LEU A 25 12.35 41.31 -57.57
C LEU A 25 12.59 39.81 -57.77
N VAL A 26 13.76 39.42 -58.31
CA VAL A 26 14.13 38.00 -58.46
C VAL A 26 14.40 37.37 -57.10
N GLU A 27 15.10 38.06 -56.20
CA GLU A 27 15.38 37.60 -54.84
C GLU A 27 14.08 37.43 -54.03
N THR A 28 13.21 38.44 -54.00
CA THR A 28 11.91 38.35 -53.32
C THR A 28 11.04 37.22 -53.91
N ARG A 29 11.13 36.97 -55.22
CA ARG A 29 10.42 35.86 -55.85
C ARG A 29 10.96 34.50 -55.39
N GLN A 30 12.29 34.36 -55.28
CA GLN A 30 12.92 33.15 -54.76
C GLN A 30 12.55 32.90 -53.28
N GLU A 31 12.54 33.95 -52.46
CA GLU A 31 12.08 33.88 -51.06
C GLU A 31 10.62 33.46 -50.96
N LEU A 32 9.73 34.06 -51.76
CA LEU A 32 8.32 33.71 -51.81
C LEU A 32 8.11 32.24 -52.23
N ASP A 33 8.88 31.77 -53.21
CA ASP A 33 8.82 30.36 -53.65
C ASP A 33 9.36 29.42 -52.56
N GLY A 34 10.37 29.83 -51.79
CA GLY A 34 10.85 29.13 -50.60
C GLY A 34 9.78 29.01 -49.51
N VAL A 35 9.13 30.11 -49.15
CA VAL A 35 8.03 30.13 -48.16
C VAL A 35 6.85 29.27 -48.61
N ARG A 36 6.50 29.28 -49.91
CA ARG A 36 5.46 28.42 -50.48
C ARG A 36 5.81 26.94 -50.35
N GLN A 37 7.06 26.55 -50.63
CA GLN A 37 7.52 25.17 -50.47
C GLN A 37 7.46 24.73 -49.01
N GLU A 38 7.87 25.60 -48.08
CA GLU A 38 7.77 25.31 -46.65
C GLU A 38 6.30 25.14 -46.22
N LEU A 39 5.40 26.02 -46.65
CA LEU A 39 3.97 25.92 -46.36
C LEU A 39 3.39 24.60 -46.88
N LEU A 40 3.71 24.21 -48.13
CA LEU A 40 3.26 22.94 -48.70
C LEU A 40 3.79 21.74 -47.90
N LYS A 41 5.05 21.78 -47.45
CA LYS A 41 5.62 20.74 -46.59
C LYS A 41 4.86 20.65 -45.26
N LYS A 42 4.58 21.79 -44.60
CA LYS A 42 3.83 21.83 -43.34
C LYS A 42 2.40 21.33 -43.51
N VAL A 43 1.71 21.69 -44.59
CA VAL A 43 0.37 21.17 -44.92
C VAL A 43 0.40 19.65 -45.11
N HIS A 44 1.42 19.12 -45.77
CA HIS A 44 1.61 17.68 -45.93
C HIS A 44 1.89 16.97 -44.61
N ASP A 45 2.75 17.53 -43.77
CA ASP A 45 3.06 16.99 -42.44
C ASP A 45 1.83 16.99 -41.52
N LEU A 46 1.05 18.07 -41.52
CA LEU A 46 -0.24 18.13 -40.81
C LEU A 46 -1.25 17.10 -41.34
N SER A 47 -1.30 16.89 -42.66
CA SER A 47 -2.15 15.86 -43.26
C SER A 47 -1.73 14.45 -42.83
N LYS A 48 -0.42 14.17 -42.77
CA LYS A 48 0.11 12.90 -42.23
C LYS A 48 -0.25 12.71 -40.76
N LEU A 49 -0.05 13.73 -39.93
CA LEU A 49 -0.41 13.68 -38.51
C LEU A 49 -1.90 13.43 -38.32
N ARG A 50 -2.75 14.14 -39.08
CA ARG A 50 -4.22 13.95 -39.04
C ARG A 50 -4.64 12.53 -39.45
N LYS A 51 -3.92 11.90 -40.37
CA LYS A 51 -4.14 10.50 -40.76
C LYS A 51 -3.61 9.48 -39.75
N ALA A 52 -2.60 9.85 -38.96
CA ALA A 52 -2.02 9.00 -37.93
C ALA A 52 -2.82 9.02 -36.62
N LEU A 53 -3.62 10.06 -36.39
CA LEU A 53 -4.52 10.13 -35.24
C LEU A 53 -5.64 9.08 -35.38
N PRO A 54 -5.97 8.35 -34.31
CA PRO A 54 -7.16 7.52 -34.29
C PRO A 54 -8.42 8.38 -34.50
N PRO A 55 -9.53 7.80 -35.01
CA PRO A 55 -10.77 8.54 -35.16
C PRO A 55 -11.19 9.11 -33.80
N LEU A 56 -11.25 10.44 -33.72
CA LEU A 56 -11.64 11.14 -32.50
C LEU A 56 -13.13 10.89 -32.21
N PRO A 57 -13.51 10.75 -30.94
CA PRO A 57 -14.91 10.61 -30.57
C PRO A 57 -15.68 11.89 -30.90
N ASP A 58 -16.97 11.74 -31.20
CA ASP A 58 -17.89 12.87 -31.28
C ASP A 58 -17.91 13.67 -29.96
N PRO A 59 -17.89 15.02 -30.00
CA PRO A 59 -17.82 15.85 -28.79
C PRO A 59 -18.94 15.59 -27.77
N GLU A 60 -20.19 15.43 -28.23
CA GLU A 60 -21.33 15.18 -27.33
C GLU A 60 -21.20 13.80 -26.69
N ARG A 61 -20.78 12.80 -27.48
CA ARG A 61 -20.48 11.46 -26.97
C ARG A 61 -19.33 11.47 -25.97
N LEU A 62 -18.28 12.25 -26.20
CA LEU A 62 -17.16 12.41 -25.27
C LEU A 62 -17.63 13.00 -23.94
N HIS A 63 -18.39 14.10 -23.98
CA HIS A 63 -18.96 14.71 -22.79
C HIS A 63 -19.86 13.73 -22.02
N GLY A 64 -20.80 13.07 -22.72
CA GLY A 64 -21.68 12.07 -22.12
C GLY A 64 -20.92 10.90 -21.49
N ASN A 65 -19.84 10.46 -22.12
CA ASN A 65 -18.93 9.46 -21.56
C ASN A 65 -18.33 9.96 -20.24
N ILE A 66 -17.70 11.14 -20.21
CA ILE A 66 -17.10 11.72 -19.00
C ILE A 66 -18.13 11.81 -17.87
N VAL A 67 -19.32 12.33 -18.14
CA VAL A 67 -20.42 12.40 -17.18
C VAL A 67 -20.74 11.01 -16.63
N ASN A 68 -20.92 10.01 -17.50
CA ASN A 68 -21.20 8.63 -17.08
C ASN A 68 -20.10 8.06 -16.17
N ARG A 69 -18.81 8.33 -16.44
CA ARG A 69 -17.74 7.87 -15.52
C ARG A 69 -17.70 8.64 -14.22
N CYS A 70 -18.14 9.90 -14.19
CA CYS A 70 -18.32 10.63 -12.93
C CYS A 70 -19.47 10.02 -12.10
N TYR A 71 -20.53 9.51 -12.75
CA TYR A 71 -21.55 8.71 -12.07
C TYR A 71 -20.98 7.38 -11.55
N ASP A 72 -20.16 6.68 -12.33
CA ASP A 72 -19.51 5.44 -11.86
C ASP A 72 -18.61 5.71 -10.65
N PHE A 73 -17.84 6.79 -10.67
CA PHE A 73 -17.07 7.25 -9.51
C PHE A 73 -17.98 7.44 -8.29
N TYR A 74 -19.07 8.19 -8.45
CA TYR A 74 -20.04 8.41 -7.38
C TYR A 74 -20.62 7.09 -6.84
N ALA A 75 -21.01 6.17 -7.71
CA ALA A 75 -21.49 4.85 -7.32
C ALA A 75 -20.42 4.05 -6.54
N CYS A 76 -19.16 4.12 -6.93
CA CYS A 76 -18.05 3.52 -6.19
C CYS A 76 -17.92 4.11 -4.78
N THR A 77 -18.04 5.44 -4.63
CA THR A 77 -17.99 6.07 -3.29
C THR A 77 -19.13 5.63 -2.38
N LYS A 78 -20.34 5.39 -2.92
CA LYS A 78 -21.44 4.80 -2.14
C LYS A 78 -21.13 3.38 -1.68
N LYS A 79 -20.60 2.54 -2.58
CA LYS A 79 -20.16 1.18 -2.23
C LYS A 79 -19.07 1.21 -1.16
N MET A 80 -18.16 2.20 -1.18
CA MET A 80 -17.17 2.40 -0.13
C MET A 80 -17.81 2.63 1.25
N THR A 81 -18.80 3.52 1.36
CA THR A 81 -19.50 3.77 2.64
C THR A 81 -20.21 2.51 3.15
N GLN A 82 -20.75 1.70 2.25
CA GLN A 82 -21.34 0.40 2.60
C GLN A 82 -20.29 -0.60 3.09
N LEU A 83 -19.14 -0.69 2.40
CA LEU A 83 -18.00 -1.50 2.81
C LEU A 83 -17.53 -1.11 4.22
N GLU A 84 -17.30 0.18 4.47
CA GLU A 84 -16.87 0.69 5.77
C GLU A 84 -17.86 0.31 6.89
N SER A 85 -19.16 0.39 6.60
CA SER A 85 -20.21 -0.02 7.54
C SER A 85 -20.18 -1.52 7.84
N ARG A 86 -19.91 -2.37 6.83
CA ARG A 86 -19.76 -3.82 7.00
C ARG A 86 -18.50 -4.20 7.77
N ILE A 87 -17.36 -3.54 7.49
CA ILE A 87 -16.12 -3.73 8.27
C ILE A 87 -16.38 -3.40 9.74
N ARG A 88 -17.01 -2.25 10.02
CA ARG A 88 -17.38 -1.86 11.39
C ARG A 88 -18.35 -2.84 12.06
N ALA A 89 -19.28 -3.43 11.30
CA ALA A 89 -20.18 -4.46 11.81
C ALA A 89 -19.43 -5.75 12.14
N LEU A 90 -18.52 -6.20 11.26
CA LEU A 90 -17.69 -7.38 11.46
C LEU A 90 -16.80 -7.22 12.70
N SER A 91 -16.15 -6.06 12.90
CA SER A 91 -15.32 -5.80 14.07
C SER A 91 -16.09 -5.85 15.40
N ARG A 92 -17.41 -5.71 15.38
CA ARG A 92 -18.28 -5.76 16.56
C ARG A 92 -19.09 -7.05 16.67
N SER A 93 -18.98 -7.93 15.67
CA SER A 93 -19.77 -9.16 15.61
C SER A 93 -19.30 -10.11 16.70
N THR A 94 -20.27 -10.70 17.41
CA THR A 94 -20.06 -11.77 18.39
C THR A 94 -20.42 -13.15 17.81
N GLU A 95 -20.55 -13.25 16.49
CA GLU A 95 -20.79 -14.53 15.82
C GLU A 95 -19.57 -15.45 15.92
N ARG A 96 -19.78 -16.74 15.66
CA ARG A 96 -18.70 -17.72 15.63
C ARG A 96 -17.60 -17.32 14.65
N TRP A 97 -16.36 -17.71 14.97
CA TRP A 97 -15.19 -17.26 14.23
C TRP A 97 -15.22 -17.70 12.75
N GLU A 98 -15.84 -18.84 12.42
CA GLU A 98 -15.98 -19.33 11.03
C GLU A 98 -16.85 -18.39 10.20
N THR A 99 -17.99 -17.94 10.75
CA THR A 99 -18.88 -16.99 10.08
C THR A 99 -18.19 -15.65 9.86
N ARG A 100 -17.47 -15.15 10.89
CA ARG A 100 -16.68 -13.92 10.78
C ARG A 100 -15.55 -14.05 9.76
N HIS A 101 -14.86 -15.18 9.72
CA HIS A 101 -13.79 -15.45 8.74
C HIS A 101 -14.32 -15.43 7.29
N ASN A 102 -15.49 -16.03 7.05
CA ASN A 102 -16.12 -16.02 5.73
C ASN A 102 -16.53 -14.60 5.30
N GLU A 103 -17.15 -13.82 6.19
CA GLU A 103 -17.49 -12.41 5.92
C GLU A 103 -16.23 -11.58 5.68
N LEU A 104 -15.14 -11.82 6.44
CA LEU A 104 -13.85 -11.17 6.23
C LEU A 104 -13.32 -11.40 4.81
N SER A 105 -13.28 -12.65 4.34
CA SER A 105 -12.84 -13.00 2.98
C SER A 105 -13.69 -12.33 1.90
N LEU A 106 -15.02 -12.24 2.10
CA LEU A 106 -15.90 -11.51 1.19
C LEU A 106 -15.60 -10.00 1.15
N LEU A 107 -15.28 -9.40 2.30
CA LEU A 107 -14.93 -7.98 2.38
C LEU A 107 -13.61 -7.68 1.68
N GLU A 108 -12.62 -8.58 1.76
CA GLU A 108 -11.35 -8.42 1.04
C GLU A 108 -11.52 -8.45 -0.47
N ILE A 109 -12.26 -9.43 -0.99
CA ILE A 109 -12.60 -9.50 -2.41
C ILE A 109 -13.37 -8.23 -2.83
N THR A 110 -14.23 -7.70 -1.95
CA THR A 110 -14.96 -6.45 -2.20
C THR A 110 -14.01 -5.24 -2.25
N ILE A 111 -12.98 -5.18 -1.39
CA ILE A 111 -11.94 -4.15 -1.41
C ILE A 111 -11.18 -4.20 -2.74
N ASP A 112 -10.70 -5.38 -3.15
CA ASP A 112 -9.93 -5.52 -4.39
C ASP A 112 -10.79 -5.15 -5.61
N LYS A 113 -12.05 -5.59 -5.63
CA LYS A 113 -13.01 -5.19 -6.67
C LYS A 113 -13.18 -3.66 -6.74
N LEU A 114 -13.42 -3.00 -5.60
CA LEU A 114 -13.58 -1.55 -5.57
C LEU A 114 -12.31 -0.82 -6.00
N ARG A 115 -11.14 -1.33 -5.60
CA ARG A 115 -9.84 -0.79 -6.04
C ARG A 115 -9.73 -0.82 -7.56
N PHE A 116 -10.07 -1.94 -8.20
CA PHE A 116 -10.09 -2.03 -9.66
C PHE A 116 -11.12 -1.10 -10.31
N GLU A 117 -12.32 -0.99 -9.74
CA GLU A 117 -13.34 -0.05 -10.22
C GLU A 117 -12.82 1.41 -10.18
N PHE A 118 -12.21 1.85 -9.07
CA PHE A 118 -11.61 3.18 -8.96
C PHE A 118 -10.46 3.42 -9.94
N LEU A 119 -9.55 2.45 -10.09
CA LEU A 119 -8.43 2.54 -11.05
C LEU A 119 -8.93 2.62 -12.49
N PHE A 120 -9.93 1.81 -12.84
CA PHE A 120 -10.56 1.83 -14.15
C PHE A 120 -11.21 3.19 -14.44
N VAL A 121 -11.99 3.72 -13.50
CA VAL A 121 -12.62 5.05 -13.63
C VAL A 121 -11.56 6.13 -13.79
N ARG A 122 -10.50 6.13 -12.98
CA ARG A 122 -9.38 7.08 -13.08
C ARG A 122 -8.73 7.07 -14.45
N HIS A 123 -8.43 5.87 -14.95
CA HIS A 123 -7.77 5.70 -16.24
C HIS A 123 -8.65 6.18 -17.40
N GLN A 124 -9.94 5.83 -17.40
CA GLN A 124 -10.89 6.28 -18.43
C GLN A 124 -11.07 7.80 -18.40
N LEU A 125 -11.25 8.39 -17.22
CA LEU A 125 -11.39 9.85 -17.08
C LEU A 125 -10.15 10.58 -17.60
N ARG A 126 -8.93 10.16 -17.20
CA ARG A 126 -7.68 10.75 -17.72
C ARG A 126 -7.57 10.66 -19.23
N THR A 127 -7.95 9.51 -19.81
CA THR A 127 -7.92 9.29 -21.26
C THR A 127 -8.90 10.22 -21.97
N TRP A 128 -10.12 10.36 -21.45
CA TRP A 128 -11.13 11.22 -22.06
C TRP A 128 -10.90 12.71 -21.83
N PHE A 129 -10.33 13.12 -20.69
CA PHE A 129 -9.94 14.51 -20.46
C PHE A 129 -8.74 14.96 -21.30
N ALA A 130 -8.00 14.04 -21.91
CA ALA A 130 -6.96 14.38 -22.89
C ALA A 130 -7.52 14.63 -24.31
N ALA A 131 -8.73 14.16 -24.62
CA ALA A 131 -9.32 14.27 -25.95
C ALA A 131 -9.78 15.69 -26.38
N PRO A 132 -10.27 16.58 -25.49
CA PRO A 132 -10.70 17.93 -25.87
C PRO A 132 -9.61 18.73 -26.57
N GLU A 133 -8.36 18.65 -26.12
CA GLU A 133 -7.23 19.34 -26.76
C GLU A 133 -7.04 18.91 -28.23
N LEU A 134 -7.25 17.63 -28.53
CA LEU A 134 -7.20 17.12 -29.91
C LEU A 134 -8.42 17.57 -30.73
N LEU A 135 -9.60 17.67 -30.10
CA LEU A 135 -10.80 18.19 -30.75
C LEU A 135 -10.68 19.68 -31.06
N PHE A 136 -10.05 20.46 -30.18
CA PHE A 136 -9.74 21.88 -30.41
C PHE A 136 -8.76 22.04 -31.56
N ALA A 137 -7.66 21.27 -31.56
CA ALA A 137 -6.64 21.32 -32.61
C ALA A 137 -7.17 20.89 -33.99
N THR A 138 -8.23 20.08 -34.02
CA THR A 138 -8.88 19.64 -35.26
C THR A 138 -10.09 20.48 -35.65
N GLU A 139 -10.37 21.57 -34.90
CA GLU A 139 -11.53 22.45 -35.06
C GLU A 139 -12.88 21.72 -34.98
N ALA A 140 -12.90 20.51 -34.40
CA ALA A 140 -14.11 19.73 -34.20
C ALA A 140 -14.95 20.26 -33.02
N LEU A 141 -14.33 20.99 -32.10
CA LEU A 141 -14.95 21.60 -30.93
C LEU A 141 -14.25 22.92 -30.61
N SER A 142 -14.98 23.93 -30.14
CA SER A 142 -14.37 25.16 -29.62
C SER A 142 -14.16 25.11 -28.10
N PRO A 143 -13.09 25.72 -27.56
CA PRO A 143 -12.83 25.76 -26.12
C PRO A 143 -13.97 26.39 -25.31
N GLU A 144 -14.67 27.39 -25.86
CA GLU A 144 -15.77 28.09 -25.19
C GLU A 144 -17.01 27.19 -25.04
N ILE A 145 -17.34 26.39 -26.06
CA ILE A 145 -18.45 25.43 -26.00
C ILE A 145 -18.12 24.35 -24.96
N TRP A 146 -16.91 23.80 -25.00
CA TRP A 146 -16.48 22.80 -24.02
C TRP A 146 -16.53 23.33 -22.58
N SER A 147 -16.02 24.54 -22.35
CA SER A 147 -16.05 25.20 -21.04
C SER A 147 -17.48 25.41 -20.56
N THR A 148 -18.41 25.75 -21.46
CA THR A 148 -19.83 25.91 -21.14
C THR A 148 -20.46 24.58 -20.74
N TRP A 149 -20.14 23.47 -21.42
CA TRP A 149 -20.61 22.13 -21.06
C TRP A 149 -20.07 21.68 -19.69
N MET A 150 -18.76 21.85 -19.47
CA MET A 150 -18.12 21.46 -18.20
C MET A 150 -18.57 22.31 -17.01
N ALA A 151 -18.99 23.56 -17.24
CA ALA A 151 -19.54 24.43 -16.20
C ALA A 151 -21.01 24.11 -15.85
N ALA A 152 -21.72 23.37 -16.70
CA ALA A 152 -23.10 23.00 -16.44
C ALA A 152 -23.16 21.95 -15.32
N PRO A 153 -23.83 22.24 -14.18
CA PRO A 153 -23.87 21.32 -13.05
C PRO A 153 -24.62 20.04 -13.44
N GLN A 154 -23.94 18.90 -13.30
CA GLN A 154 -24.56 17.59 -13.44
C GLN A 154 -25.05 17.14 -12.06
N LEU A 155 -26.30 16.72 -11.94
CA LEU A 155 -26.87 16.31 -10.65
C LEU A 155 -26.98 14.80 -10.60
N ASN A 156 -26.58 14.19 -9.49
CA ASN A 156 -26.78 12.75 -9.26
C ASN A 156 -28.24 12.42 -8.92
N ASP A 157 -28.54 11.14 -8.69
CA ASP A 157 -29.89 10.66 -8.33
C ASP A 157 -30.46 11.29 -7.03
N GLU A 158 -29.61 11.89 -6.19
CA GLU A 158 -30.00 12.61 -4.97
C GLU A 158 -30.16 14.13 -5.19
N GLY A 159 -30.02 14.61 -6.43
CA GLY A 159 -30.04 16.03 -6.75
C GLY A 159 -28.79 16.80 -6.30
N LYS A 160 -27.71 16.10 -5.91
CA LYS A 160 -26.43 16.74 -5.53
C LYS A 160 -25.53 16.90 -6.76
N PRO A 161 -24.76 17.99 -6.86
CA PRO A 161 -23.83 18.18 -7.97
C PRO A 161 -22.74 17.09 -7.98
N LEU A 162 -22.49 16.52 -9.15
CA LEU A 162 -21.37 15.62 -9.40
C LEU A 162 -20.06 16.40 -9.45
N LEU A 163 -18.99 15.75 -8.99
CA LEU A 163 -17.64 16.27 -9.13
C LEU A 163 -17.19 16.07 -10.58
N MET A 164 -17.10 17.17 -11.33
CA MET A 164 -16.71 17.16 -12.76
C MET A 164 -15.30 17.72 -13.01
N ASP A 165 -14.72 18.39 -12.01
CA ASP A 165 -13.37 18.96 -12.14
C ASP A 165 -12.31 17.85 -12.20
N PRO A 166 -11.45 17.81 -13.24
CA PRO A 166 -10.50 16.72 -13.43
C PRO A 166 -9.47 16.58 -12.30
N HIS A 167 -9.00 17.69 -11.74
CA HIS A 167 -7.97 17.68 -10.70
C HIS A 167 -8.55 17.24 -9.35
N LEU A 168 -9.73 17.74 -9.02
CA LEU A 168 -10.46 17.31 -7.83
C LEU A 168 -10.88 15.85 -7.94
N LEU A 169 -11.30 15.38 -9.11
CA LEU A 169 -11.59 13.95 -9.36
C LEU A 169 -10.36 13.08 -9.12
N ASP A 170 -9.21 13.42 -9.69
CA ASP A 170 -7.99 12.63 -9.53
C ASP A 170 -7.54 12.57 -8.06
N THR A 171 -7.65 13.70 -7.35
CA THR A 171 -7.35 13.80 -5.91
C THR A 171 -8.33 12.95 -5.09
N ALA A 172 -9.62 13.07 -5.36
CA ALA A 172 -10.65 12.32 -4.66
C ALA A 172 -10.50 10.81 -4.89
N ILE A 173 -10.20 10.37 -6.12
CA ILE A 173 -9.93 8.96 -6.41
C ILE A 173 -8.68 8.48 -5.67
N ALA A 174 -7.60 9.27 -5.64
CA ALA A 174 -6.39 8.92 -4.89
C ALA A 174 -6.68 8.76 -3.39
N ASP A 175 -7.46 9.66 -2.81
CA ASP A 175 -7.86 9.56 -1.39
C ASP A 175 -8.74 8.32 -1.13
N GLN A 176 -9.66 7.97 -2.03
CA GLN A 176 -10.46 6.74 -1.89
C GLN A 176 -9.60 5.47 -1.99
N LEU A 177 -8.60 5.45 -2.88
CA LEU A 177 -7.67 4.32 -3.00
C LEU A 177 -6.84 4.13 -1.72
N MET A 178 -6.38 5.23 -1.10
CA MET A 178 -5.67 5.17 0.17
C MET A 178 -6.58 4.68 1.31
N LEU A 179 -7.84 5.11 1.34
CA LEU A 179 -8.80 4.62 2.33
C LEU A 179 -9.04 3.10 2.20
N LEU A 180 -9.03 2.55 0.98
CA LEU A 180 -9.10 1.10 0.77
C LEU A 180 -7.87 0.37 1.34
N ASP A 181 -6.68 0.98 1.24
CA ASP A 181 -5.46 0.42 1.81
C ASP A 181 -5.53 0.40 3.35
N ASP A 182 -6.06 1.46 3.97
CA ASP A 182 -6.33 1.52 5.42
C ASP A 182 -7.35 0.44 5.85
N HIS A 183 -8.41 0.25 5.06
CA HIS A 183 -9.40 -0.80 5.31
C HIS A 183 -8.81 -2.21 5.16
N ARG A 184 -7.90 -2.43 4.19
CA ARG A 184 -7.19 -3.70 4.03
C ARG A 184 -6.32 -3.99 5.25
N SER A 185 -5.61 -2.99 5.77
CA SER A 185 -4.86 -3.13 7.04
C SER A 185 -5.78 -3.53 8.19
N THR A 186 -6.93 -2.86 8.31
CA THR A 186 -7.93 -3.18 9.35
C THR A 186 -8.44 -4.62 9.23
N LEU A 187 -8.68 -5.12 8.01
CA LEU A 187 -9.10 -6.51 7.80
C LEU A 187 -7.99 -7.51 8.13
N ASN A 188 -6.72 -7.19 7.86
CA ASN A 188 -5.60 -8.04 8.28
C ASN A 188 -5.52 -8.17 9.80
N ASP A 189 -5.69 -7.07 10.54
CA ASP A 189 -5.72 -7.09 12.00
C ASP A 189 -6.88 -7.96 12.53
N LEU A 190 -8.07 -7.84 11.92
CA LEU A 190 -9.22 -8.67 12.26
C LEU A 190 -8.98 -10.15 11.94
N ARG A 191 -8.31 -10.47 10.83
CA ARG A 191 -7.93 -11.85 10.50
C ARG A 191 -7.04 -12.43 11.59
N CYS A 192 -6.00 -11.72 12.01
CA CYS A 192 -5.12 -12.16 13.10
C CYS A 192 -5.92 -12.41 14.39
N SER A 193 -6.86 -11.52 14.73
CA SER A 193 -7.75 -11.72 15.89
C SER A 193 -8.61 -12.98 15.77
N ILE A 194 -9.27 -13.18 14.62
CA ILE A 194 -10.15 -14.33 14.37
C ILE A 194 -9.36 -15.65 14.41
N LEU A 195 -8.15 -15.67 13.85
CA LEU A 195 -7.27 -16.85 13.91
C LEU A 195 -6.81 -17.16 15.34
N ALA A 196 -6.51 -16.13 16.14
CA ALA A 196 -6.18 -16.32 17.55
C ALA A 196 -7.35 -16.92 18.34
N GLU A 197 -8.58 -16.48 18.08
CA GLU A 197 -9.79 -17.06 18.68
C GLU A 197 -9.99 -18.52 18.27
N SER A 198 -9.82 -18.85 16.98
CA SER A 198 -9.88 -20.24 16.48
C SER A 198 -8.87 -21.15 17.17
N ASN A 199 -7.61 -20.69 17.29
CA ASN A 199 -6.55 -21.42 17.99
C ASN A 199 -6.89 -21.61 19.48
N GLN A 200 -7.47 -20.60 20.13
CA GLN A 200 -7.92 -20.69 21.51
C GLN A 200 -9.04 -21.72 21.67
N GLU A 201 -10.07 -21.71 20.82
CA GLU A 201 -11.14 -22.70 20.84
C GLU A 201 -10.60 -24.12 20.64
N SER A 202 -9.73 -24.32 19.65
CA SER A 202 -9.06 -25.61 19.40
C SER A 202 -8.25 -26.08 20.61
N SER A 203 -7.48 -25.19 21.24
CA SER A 203 -6.73 -25.51 22.45
C SER A 203 -7.64 -25.88 23.63
N THR A 204 -8.73 -25.13 23.85
CA THR A 204 -9.68 -25.45 24.92
C THR A 204 -10.39 -26.78 24.69
N PHE A 205 -10.73 -27.10 23.44
CA PHE A 205 -11.32 -28.39 23.08
C PHE A 205 -10.34 -29.54 23.34
N GLN A 206 -9.08 -29.41 22.90
CA GLN A 206 -8.05 -30.42 23.16
C GLN A 206 -7.85 -30.66 24.66
N GLU A 207 -7.85 -29.61 25.48
CA GLU A 207 -7.71 -29.74 26.93
C GLU A 207 -8.93 -30.42 27.58
N GLN A 208 -10.14 -30.13 27.10
CA GLN A 208 -11.36 -30.82 27.53
C GLN A 208 -11.32 -32.31 27.17
N VAL A 209 -10.88 -32.65 25.96
CA VAL A 209 -10.73 -34.04 25.50
C VAL A 209 -9.70 -34.77 26.36
N LYS A 210 -8.53 -34.17 26.60
CA LYS A 210 -7.49 -34.74 27.49
C LYS A 210 -8.03 -34.98 28.90
N THR A 211 -8.73 -34.00 29.47
CA THR A 211 -9.34 -34.10 30.80
C THR A 211 -10.37 -35.23 30.86
N ALA A 212 -11.22 -35.35 29.83
CA ALA A 212 -12.19 -36.44 29.74
C ALA A 212 -11.52 -37.82 29.66
N LEU A 213 -10.45 -37.96 28.87
CA LEU A 213 -9.67 -39.20 28.77
C LEU A 213 -9.05 -39.59 30.12
N VAL A 214 -8.46 -38.65 30.86
CA VAL A 214 -7.89 -38.89 32.20
C VAL A 214 -8.97 -39.32 33.19
N ASN A 215 -10.16 -38.70 33.13
CA ASN A 215 -11.29 -39.07 33.99
C ASN A 215 -11.84 -40.47 33.67
N MET A 216 -11.90 -40.83 32.39
CA MET A 216 -12.29 -42.18 31.96
C MET A 216 -11.27 -43.22 32.41
N GLN A 217 -9.98 -42.94 32.25
CA GLN A 217 -8.90 -43.82 32.72
C GLN A 217 -8.98 -44.02 34.24
N SER A 218 -9.14 -42.95 35.00
CA SER A 218 -9.28 -43.00 36.47
C SER A 218 -10.51 -43.81 36.89
N SER A 219 -11.61 -43.68 36.15
CA SER A 219 -12.85 -44.43 36.40
C SER A 219 -12.69 -45.92 36.09
N LEU A 220 -11.97 -46.26 35.01
CA LEU A 220 -11.63 -47.63 34.65
C LEU A 220 -10.72 -48.27 35.70
N ASP A 221 -9.68 -47.57 36.14
CA ASP A 221 -8.78 -48.03 37.19
C ASP A 221 -9.52 -48.28 38.51
N ALA A 222 -10.44 -47.38 38.89
CA ALA A 222 -11.29 -47.57 40.06
C ALA A 222 -12.21 -48.80 39.93
N ALA A 223 -12.80 -49.05 38.76
CA ALA A 223 -13.62 -50.23 38.50
C ALA A 223 -12.80 -51.53 38.55
N LEU A 224 -11.58 -51.54 37.99
CA LEU A 224 -10.67 -52.67 38.06
C LEU A 224 -10.23 -52.96 39.49
N GLN A 225 -9.93 -51.92 40.28
CA GLN A 225 -9.61 -52.08 41.71
C GLN A 225 -10.81 -52.64 42.50
N ALA A 226 -12.03 -52.18 42.22
CA ALA A 226 -13.24 -52.71 42.85
C ALA A 226 -13.46 -54.19 42.53
N LEU A 227 -13.17 -54.62 41.31
CA LEU A 227 -13.21 -56.05 40.92
C LEU A 227 -12.13 -56.87 41.64
N ALA A 228 -10.91 -56.33 41.78
CA ALA A 228 -9.82 -57.01 42.50
C ALA A 228 -10.09 -57.16 44.00
N GLN A 229 -10.80 -56.20 44.61
CA GLN A 229 -11.18 -56.23 46.03
C GLN A 229 -12.42 -57.08 46.32
N ARG A 230 -13.10 -57.61 45.29
CA ARG A 230 -14.26 -58.47 45.48
C ARG A 230 -13.81 -59.78 46.14
N PRO A 231 -14.21 -60.09 47.38
CA PRO A 231 -13.82 -61.32 48.06
C PRO A 231 -14.27 -62.52 47.22
N GLN A 232 -13.37 -63.47 46.94
CA GLN A 232 -13.78 -64.73 46.32
C GLN A 232 -14.88 -65.36 47.18
N PRO A 233 -16.03 -65.73 46.59
CA PRO A 233 -17.06 -66.43 47.34
C PRO A 233 -16.49 -67.75 47.86
N PRO A 234 -16.87 -68.17 49.08
CA PRO A 234 -16.43 -69.44 49.64
C PRO A 234 -16.82 -70.59 48.70
N ALA A 235 -15.82 -71.41 48.36
CA ALA A 235 -16.02 -72.70 47.73
C ALA A 235 -16.86 -73.58 48.67
N ASP A 236 -18.10 -73.86 48.25
CA ASP A 236 -18.99 -74.97 48.61
C ASP A 236 -20.43 -74.52 48.88
N LYS A 237 -21.24 -74.58 47.82
CA LYS A 237 -22.59 -75.17 47.84
C LYS A 237 -23.09 -75.34 46.40
N PRO A 238 -23.57 -76.54 46.01
CA PRO A 238 -24.28 -76.72 44.76
C PRO A 238 -25.66 -76.08 44.88
N VAL A 239 -25.84 -74.89 44.29
CA VAL A 239 -27.14 -74.26 44.15
C VAL A 239 -27.68 -74.60 42.77
N HIS A 240 -28.55 -75.59 42.78
CA HIS A 240 -29.51 -75.85 41.72
C HIS A 240 -30.47 -74.66 41.67
N ASN A 241 -30.33 -73.77 40.68
CA ASN A 241 -31.37 -72.80 40.36
C ASN A 241 -31.83 -73.00 38.90
N PRO A 242 -33.14 -72.83 38.65
CA PRO A 242 -33.77 -73.21 37.39
C PRO A 242 -33.45 -72.20 36.26
N PRO A 243 -33.74 -72.56 35.01
CA PRO A 243 -33.56 -71.66 33.87
C PRO A 243 -34.46 -70.42 34.05
N PRO A 244 -33.95 -69.20 33.82
CA PRO A 244 -34.83 -68.06 33.65
C PRO A 244 -35.67 -68.27 32.39
N GLU A 245 -36.97 -68.16 32.55
CA GLU A 245 -37.92 -68.08 31.44
C GLU A 245 -37.60 -66.88 30.54
N PRO A 246 -37.88 -66.98 29.22
CA PRO A 246 -37.66 -65.91 28.27
C PRO A 246 -38.62 -64.75 28.54
N ASP A 247 -38.06 -63.57 28.83
CA ASP A 247 -38.82 -62.31 28.85
C ASP A 247 -38.82 -61.73 27.42
N ASP A 248 -39.98 -61.85 26.77
CA ASP A 248 -40.30 -61.48 25.38
C ASP A 248 -40.37 -59.95 25.14
N ASN A 249 -39.58 -59.13 25.83
CA ASN A 249 -39.61 -57.67 25.66
C ASN A 249 -38.23 -57.05 25.43
N ALA A 250 -37.47 -57.64 24.50
CA ALA A 250 -36.41 -56.91 23.81
C ALA A 250 -37.05 -56.08 22.67
N PRO A 251 -36.93 -54.74 22.65
CA PRO A 251 -37.18 -53.98 21.43
C PRO A 251 -36.18 -54.47 20.38
N ALA A 252 -36.70 -54.79 19.20
CA ALA A 252 -35.97 -55.29 18.06
C ALA A 252 -34.66 -54.51 17.86
N HIS A 253 -33.55 -55.21 18.03
CA HIS A 253 -32.26 -54.80 17.52
C HIS A 253 -32.42 -54.74 16.00
N GLU A 254 -32.53 -53.52 15.45
CA GLU A 254 -32.30 -53.32 14.04
C GLU A 254 -30.83 -53.68 13.79
N ASP A 255 -30.63 -54.82 13.14
CA ASP A 255 -29.39 -55.18 12.45
C ASP A 255 -29.13 -54.09 11.39
N ILE A 256 -28.48 -53.01 11.82
CA ILE A 256 -27.83 -52.08 10.90
C ILE A 256 -26.56 -52.79 10.42
N PRO A 257 -26.37 -53.00 9.10
CA PRO A 257 -25.20 -53.65 8.56
C PRO A 257 -23.97 -52.73 8.67
N VAL A 258 -23.30 -52.75 9.81
CA VAL A 258 -22.11 -51.93 10.11
C VAL A 258 -20.88 -52.34 9.29
N GLN A 259 -20.92 -53.45 8.56
CA GLN A 259 -19.76 -53.94 7.78
C GLN A 259 -19.59 -53.35 6.38
N GLN A 260 -20.51 -52.52 5.88
CA GLN A 260 -20.32 -51.80 4.60
C GLN A 260 -19.97 -50.32 4.77
N GLN A 261 -20.15 -49.74 5.95
CA GLN A 261 -19.95 -48.31 6.17
C GLN A 261 -18.51 -47.95 6.64
N GLU A 262 -17.73 -48.91 7.15
CA GLU A 262 -16.30 -48.69 7.44
C GLU A 262 -15.43 -48.66 6.18
N GLY A 263 -15.85 -49.33 5.10
CA GLY A 263 -15.09 -49.33 3.83
C GLY A 263 -15.15 -47.99 3.09
N GLU A 264 -16.29 -47.30 3.15
CA GLU A 264 -16.48 -45.99 2.51
C GLU A 264 -15.79 -44.86 3.30
N VAL A 265 -15.79 -44.91 4.63
CA VAL A 265 -15.13 -43.91 5.49
C VAL A 265 -13.59 -43.98 5.41
N ILE A 266 -13.02 -45.16 5.11
CA ILE A 266 -11.58 -45.30 4.86
C ILE A 266 -11.22 -44.86 3.42
N HIS A 267 -12.14 -44.98 2.45
CA HIS A 267 -11.90 -44.54 1.08
C HIS A 267 -11.98 -43.02 0.94
N ASP A 268 -12.92 -42.36 1.64
CA ASP A 268 -13.07 -40.89 1.62
C ASP A 268 -11.89 -40.16 2.31
N ASN A 269 -11.21 -40.82 3.27
CA ASN A 269 -10.01 -40.26 3.90
C ASN A 269 -8.74 -40.40 3.04
N LEU A 270 -8.72 -41.33 2.06
CA LEU A 270 -7.61 -41.45 1.11
C LEU A 270 -7.67 -40.35 0.03
N GLU A 271 -8.88 -39.99 -0.42
CA GLU A 271 -9.06 -38.93 -1.43
C GLU A 271 -8.80 -37.51 -0.85
N PHE A 272 -8.94 -37.33 0.47
CA PHE A 272 -8.64 -36.07 1.17
C PHE A 272 -7.12 -35.81 1.37
N MET A 273 -6.26 -36.81 1.21
CA MET A 273 -4.80 -36.68 1.33
C MET A 273 -4.06 -36.65 -0.02
N GLU A 274 -4.76 -36.82 -1.14
CA GLU A 274 -4.20 -36.70 -2.51
C GLU A 274 -4.65 -35.39 -3.19
N GLN A 275 -4.27 -34.25 -2.61
CA GLN A 275 -4.26 -32.96 -3.31
C GLN A 275 -3.35 -31.96 -2.57
N ILE A 276 -2.09 -32.34 -2.39
CA ILE A 276 -1.01 -31.37 -2.26
C ILE A 276 -0.43 -31.26 -3.67
N ASP A 277 -0.76 -30.18 -4.35
CA ASP A 277 -0.19 -29.83 -5.65
C ASP A 277 1.34 -29.77 -5.53
N GLU A 278 2.01 -30.69 -6.20
CA GLU A 278 3.44 -30.65 -6.52
C GLU A 278 3.70 -29.54 -7.55
N ASP A 279 3.61 -28.28 -7.12
CA ASP A 279 4.09 -27.11 -7.89
C ASP A 279 4.79 -26.11 -6.93
N LEU A 280 5.59 -26.63 -6.00
CA LEU A 280 6.58 -25.82 -5.29
C LEU A 280 7.85 -25.71 -6.14
N ASP A 281 8.01 -24.54 -6.75
CA ASP A 281 9.26 -24.02 -7.29
C ASP A 281 10.43 -24.33 -6.33
N PRO A 282 11.57 -24.83 -6.82
CA PRO A 282 12.75 -25.03 -5.99
C PRO A 282 13.26 -23.67 -5.49
N GLN A 283 13.05 -23.39 -4.20
CA GLN A 283 13.78 -22.34 -3.49
C GLN A 283 15.26 -22.77 -3.41
N PRO A 284 16.21 -21.86 -3.70
CA PRO A 284 17.62 -22.13 -3.46
C PRO A 284 17.83 -22.34 -1.95
N GLU A 285 18.45 -23.45 -1.59
CA GLU A 285 18.87 -23.76 -0.23
C GLU A 285 19.84 -22.66 0.23
N ASP A 286 19.39 -21.86 1.20
CA ASP A 286 20.24 -21.00 2.00
C ASP A 286 21.18 -21.90 2.82
N GLU A 287 22.43 -22.01 2.36
CA GLU A 287 23.53 -22.60 3.12
C GLU A 287 23.75 -21.78 4.40
N GLU A 288 23.30 -22.30 5.54
CA GLU A 288 23.69 -21.79 6.85
C GLU A 288 25.22 -21.98 7.05
N PRO A 289 25.99 -20.93 7.38
CA PRO A 289 27.40 -21.09 7.68
C PRO A 289 27.58 -21.70 9.06
N GLU A 290 27.99 -22.98 9.09
CA GLU A 290 28.44 -23.67 10.30
C GLU A 290 29.57 -22.89 10.99
N HIS A 291 29.30 -22.44 12.21
CA HIS A 291 30.30 -21.93 13.15
C HIS A 291 31.25 -23.07 13.58
N GLN A 292 32.37 -23.21 12.87
CA GLN A 292 33.49 -24.04 13.33
C GLN A 292 34.33 -23.26 14.36
N VAL A 293 34.09 -23.57 15.63
CA VAL A 293 34.98 -23.26 16.75
C VAL A 293 36.21 -24.16 16.60
N ASN A 294 37.33 -23.60 16.14
CA ASN A 294 38.60 -24.33 16.04
C ASN A 294 39.51 -23.95 17.22
N ASP A 295 39.30 -24.63 18.35
CA ASP A 295 40.31 -24.78 19.39
C ASP A 295 41.29 -25.87 18.94
N ASN A 296 42.44 -25.48 18.41
CA ASN A 296 43.62 -26.33 18.42
C ASN A 296 44.89 -25.49 18.55
N ALA A 297 45.42 -25.55 19.77
CA ALA A 297 46.78 -25.16 20.10
C ALA A 297 47.77 -26.27 19.70
N GLU A 298 49.00 -25.81 19.43
CA GLU A 298 50.28 -26.54 19.30
C GLU A 298 50.70 -26.97 17.88
N PRO A 299 52.03 -27.12 17.61
CA PRO A 299 53.19 -26.38 18.15
C PRO A 299 54.17 -25.92 17.05
N MET A 300 55.08 -25.02 17.46
CA MET A 300 56.22 -24.51 16.68
C MET A 300 57.00 -25.61 15.93
N GLU A 301 57.01 -25.54 14.60
CA GLU A 301 58.13 -26.03 13.79
C GLU A 301 58.95 -24.84 13.31
N HIS A 302 60.19 -24.78 13.80
CA HIS A 302 61.24 -23.93 13.27
C HIS A 302 61.57 -24.37 11.84
N VAL A 303 61.07 -23.62 10.86
CA VAL A 303 61.55 -23.69 9.47
C VAL A 303 62.54 -22.56 9.25
N ASP A 304 63.79 -22.95 9.02
CA ASP A 304 64.90 -22.08 8.68
C ASP A 304 64.62 -21.30 7.37
N GLY A 305 64.63 -19.97 7.51
CA GLY A 305 65.33 -19.06 6.60
C GLY A 305 65.21 -19.30 5.10
N VAL A 306 64.01 -19.16 4.54
CA VAL A 306 63.87 -18.66 3.17
C VAL A 306 63.54 -17.18 3.31
N GLU A 307 64.51 -16.32 3.02
CA GLU A 307 64.31 -14.87 2.90
C GLU A 307 63.29 -14.63 1.77
N ALA A 308 62.01 -14.61 2.14
CA ALA A 308 60.92 -14.29 1.23
C ALA A 308 61.18 -12.87 0.71
N GLU A 309 61.49 -12.75 -0.57
CA GLU A 309 61.64 -11.45 -1.21
C GLU A 309 60.38 -10.62 -0.93
N PRO A 310 60.52 -9.39 -0.43
CA PRO A 310 59.37 -8.56 -0.08
C PRO A 310 58.53 -8.34 -1.33
N GLN A 311 57.34 -8.94 -1.34
CA GLN A 311 56.41 -8.76 -2.44
C GLN A 311 56.11 -7.25 -2.58
N PRO A 312 56.28 -6.67 -3.78
CA PRO A 312 56.22 -5.22 -3.98
C PRO A 312 54.85 -4.59 -3.63
N ASN A 313 53.80 -5.40 -3.44
CA ASN A 313 52.42 -4.97 -3.20
C ASN A 313 51.95 -5.07 -1.73
N ALA A 314 52.79 -5.57 -0.80
CA ALA A 314 52.42 -5.74 0.61
C ALA A 314 51.79 -4.52 1.30
N PRO A 315 52.28 -3.27 1.13
CA PRO A 315 51.68 -2.11 1.81
C PRO A 315 50.31 -1.73 1.27
N ILE A 316 50.06 -1.95 -0.04
CA ILE A 316 48.78 -1.64 -0.68
C ILE A 316 47.71 -2.61 -0.19
N ARG A 317 48.04 -3.91 -0.13
CA ARG A 317 47.15 -4.94 0.40
C ARG A 317 46.71 -4.65 1.84
N GLN A 318 47.67 -4.34 2.71
CA GLN A 318 47.37 -4.02 4.11
C GLN A 318 46.42 -2.81 4.24
N GLN A 319 46.56 -1.82 3.37
CA GLN A 319 45.68 -0.67 3.34
C GLN A 319 44.25 -1.05 2.91
N ILE A 320 44.12 -1.87 1.86
CA ILE A 320 42.81 -2.35 1.37
C ILE A 320 42.11 -3.20 2.44
N GLU A 321 42.82 -4.12 3.09
CA GLU A 321 42.28 -4.96 4.17
C GLU A 321 41.80 -4.12 5.37
N GLN A 322 42.55 -3.08 5.74
CA GLN A 322 42.15 -2.17 6.82
C GLN A 322 40.88 -1.38 6.44
N GLU A 323 40.77 -0.92 5.19
CA GLU A 323 39.57 -0.23 4.70
C GLU A 323 38.36 -1.17 4.68
N LEU A 324 38.53 -2.41 4.23
CA LEU A 324 37.48 -3.45 4.26
C LEU A 324 36.97 -3.71 5.69
N GLN A 325 37.88 -3.81 6.67
CA GLN A 325 37.47 -4.00 8.06
C GLN A 325 36.62 -2.82 8.57
N GLN A 326 36.99 -1.58 8.24
CA GLN A 326 36.23 -0.39 8.63
C GLN A 326 34.86 -0.35 7.96
N LEU A 327 34.78 -0.71 6.68
CA LEU A 327 33.53 -0.72 5.93
C LEU A 327 32.57 -1.81 6.41
N ARG A 328 33.08 -3.00 6.75
CA ARG A 328 32.26 -4.07 7.34
C ARG A 328 31.71 -3.68 8.71
N GLN A 329 32.48 -2.96 9.52
CA GLN A 329 31.95 -2.39 10.77
C GLN A 329 30.83 -1.38 10.47
N ALA A 330 31.04 -0.46 9.51
CA ALA A 330 30.02 0.51 9.13
C ALA A 330 28.74 -0.16 8.58
N GLN A 331 28.89 -1.25 7.82
CA GLN A 331 27.76 -2.06 7.33
C GLN A 331 26.92 -2.60 8.51
N ASN A 332 27.57 -3.21 9.50
CA ASN A 332 26.91 -3.70 10.71
C ASN A 332 26.22 -2.57 11.49
N ASP A 333 26.88 -1.41 11.63
CA ASP A 333 26.30 -0.24 12.30
C ASP A 333 25.03 0.26 11.57
N PHE A 334 25.03 0.27 10.24
CA PHE A 334 23.84 0.62 9.46
C PHE A 334 22.72 -0.42 9.58
N HIS A 335 23.03 -1.71 9.63
CA HIS A 335 22.01 -2.75 9.87
C HIS A 335 21.32 -2.56 11.22
N LEU A 336 22.11 -2.33 12.30
CA LEU A 336 21.57 -2.06 13.64
C LEU A 336 20.68 -0.81 13.63
N MET A 337 21.14 0.29 13.01
CA MET A 337 20.34 1.52 12.90
C MET A 337 19.02 1.30 12.14
N ILE A 338 19.04 0.53 11.05
CA ILE A 338 17.82 0.22 10.27
C ILE A 338 16.84 -0.61 11.10
N GLU A 339 17.33 -1.56 11.89
CA GLU A 339 16.50 -2.38 12.78
C GLU A 339 15.87 -1.54 13.89
N GLU A 340 16.66 -0.69 14.56
CA GLU A 340 16.17 0.24 15.58
C GLU A 340 15.06 1.15 15.03
N LEU A 341 15.29 1.76 13.86
CA LEU A 341 14.31 2.63 13.21
C LEU A 341 13.04 1.90 12.76
N ARG A 342 13.13 0.61 12.38
CA ARG A 342 11.96 -0.20 12.01
C ARG A 342 11.06 -0.53 13.20
N ASN A 343 11.63 -0.58 14.41
CA ASN A 343 10.91 -0.91 15.64
C ASN A 343 10.23 0.32 16.27
N GLU A 344 10.53 1.52 15.81
CA GLU A 344 9.88 2.74 16.27
C GLU A 344 8.42 2.83 15.76
N PRO A 345 7.48 3.33 16.58
CA PRO A 345 6.09 3.49 16.16
C PRO A 345 5.98 4.51 15.03
N VAL A 346 5.21 4.18 14.00
CA VAL A 346 4.95 5.05 12.86
C VAL A 346 3.45 5.23 12.62
N CYS A 347 3.06 6.35 12.03
CA CYS A 347 1.70 6.61 11.56
C CYS A 347 1.71 7.36 10.22
N ALA A 348 0.53 7.51 9.62
CA ALA A 348 0.38 8.32 8.42
C ALA A 348 0.82 9.78 8.66
N PRO A 349 1.50 10.41 7.69
CA PRO A 349 1.96 11.78 7.84
C PRO A 349 0.80 12.77 7.93
N ARG A 350 1.03 13.86 8.66
CA ARG A 350 0.04 14.92 8.84
C ARG A 350 -0.15 15.66 7.52
N ARG A 351 -1.37 15.62 6.98
CA ARG A 351 -1.72 16.31 5.74
C ARG A 351 -1.98 17.79 5.99
N PHE A 352 -1.07 18.64 5.56
CA PHE A 352 -1.26 20.07 5.52
C PHE A 352 -1.99 20.46 4.24
N GLY A 353 -2.99 21.33 4.34
CA GLY A 353 -3.68 21.83 3.16
C GLY A 353 -4.89 22.69 3.50
N ARG A 354 -5.22 23.63 2.61
CA ARG A 354 -6.48 24.39 2.67
C ARG A 354 -7.62 23.51 2.13
N GLY A 355 -7.87 22.38 2.78
CA GLY A 355 -9.07 21.59 2.52
C GLY A 355 -10.26 22.31 3.14
N ALA A 356 -11.17 22.82 2.31
CA ALA A 356 -12.37 23.47 2.80
C ALA A 356 -13.14 22.50 3.72
N ILE A 357 -13.66 23.01 4.83
CA ILE A 357 -14.55 22.23 5.68
C ILE A 357 -15.83 22.00 4.88
N HIS A 358 -16.04 20.77 4.41
CA HIS A 358 -17.14 20.43 3.51
C HIS A 358 -18.48 20.27 4.24
N GLN A 359 -18.45 19.92 5.53
CA GLN A 359 -19.65 19.76 6.36
C GLN A 359 -20.23 21.13 6.72
N GLU A 360 -21.53 21.35 6.43
CA GLU A 360 -22.19 22.65 6.55
C GLU A 360 -22.25 23.17 7.99
N ASP A 361 -22.46 22.27 8.93
CA ASP A 361 -22.49 22.51 10.37
C ASP A 361 -21.11 22.85 10.95
N GLU A 362 -20.03 22.41 10.30
CA GLU A 362 -18.65 22.67 10.72
C GLU A 362 -18.03 23.91 10.05
N ARG A 363 -18.72 24.57 9.10
CA ARG A 363 -18.19 25.75 8.39
C ARG A 363 -17.86 26.94 9.30
N PHE A 364 -18.39 26.97 10.52
CA PHE A 364 -18.08 28.01 11.50
C PHE A 364 -17.00 27.59 12.51
N MET A 365 -16.44 26.40 12.38
CA MET A 365 -15.34 25.96 13.22
C MET A 365 -14.12 26.86 13.03
N ARG A 366 -13.53 27.26 14.16
CA ARG A 366 -12.33 28.09 14.20
C ARG A 366 -11.11 27.21 14.43
N CYS A 367 -10.07 27.38 13.60
CA CYS A 367 -8.78 26.78 13.82
C CYS A 367 -8.21 27.22 15.18
N ALA A 368 -7.84 26.26 16.03
CA ALA A 368 -7.33 26.54 17.37
C ALA A 368 -5.98 27.29 17.36
N PHE A 369 -5.26 27.23 16.24
CA PHE A 369 -3.91 27.79 16.08
C PHE A 369 -3.95 29.17 15.42
N CYS A 370 -4.32 29.27 14.15
CA CYS A 370 -4.33 30.54 13.40
C CYS A 370 -5.64 31.34 13.49
N SER A 371 -6.67 30.80 14.15
CA SER A 371 -7.99 31.42 14.29
C SER A 371 -8.78 31.66 12.99
N ALA A 372 -8.34 31.11 11.85
CA ALA A 372 -9.14 31.08 10.63
C ALA A 372 -10.46 30.31 10.87
N VAL A 373 -11.56 30.78 10.30
CA VAL A 373 -12.91 30.21 10.47
C VAL A 373 -13.33 29.53 9.16
N GLY A 374 -13.74 28.26 9.23
CA GLY A 374 -14.31 27.53 8.08
C GLY A 374 -13.31 27.11 6.98
N ILE A 375 -12.05 27.52 7.08
CA ILE A 375 -11.06 27.29 6.03
C ILE A 375 -10.46 25.88 6.10
N HIS A 376 -10.16 25.40 7.31
CA HIS A 376 -9.52 24.11 7.55
C HIS A 376 -9.74 23.65 9.01
N TYR A 377 -9.71 22.33 9.24
CA TYR A 377 -9.62 21.78 10.59
C TYR A 377 -8.28 22.10 11.23
N SER A 378 -8.26 22.34 12.55
CA SER A 378 -7.03 22.66 13.30
C SER A 378 -5.86 21.72 12.98
N ASP A 379 -6.15 20.42 12.84
CA ASP A 379 -5.16 19.38 12.52
C ASP A 379 -4.38 19.64 11.21
N LYS A 380 -5.02 20.27 10.22
CA LYS A 380 -4.49 20.58 8.89
C LYS A 380 -3.93 22.00 8.75
N CYS A 381 -3.77 22.73 9.85
CA CYS A 381 -3.32 24.13 9.85
C CYS A 381 -1.92 24.27 9.23
N THR A 382 -1.82 25.12 8.20
CA THR A 382 -0.58 25.44 7.48
C THR A 382 0.25 26.54 8.14
N ASP A 383 -0.39 27.39 8.94
CA ASP A 383 0.27 28.55 9.56
C ASP A 383 1.09 28.17 10.79
N VAL A 384 0.74 27.05 11.44
CA VAL A 384 1.45 26.47 12.60
C VAL A 384 1.56 24.99 12.32
N ARG A 385 2.69 24.57 11.76
CA ARG A 385 2.86 23.21 11.22
C ARG A 385 3.30 22.22 12.27
N LEU A 386 4.31 22.58 13.07
CA LEU A 386 4.97 21.64 13.97
C LEU A 386 4.16 21.43 15.25
N ALA A 387 4.02 20.17 15.68
CA ALA A 387 3.30 19.81 16.89
C ALA A 387 3.83 20.54 18.15
N ARG A 388 5.15 20.74 18.27
CA ARG A 388 5.76 21.53 19.36
C ARG A 388 5.27 22.98 19.40
N GLU A 389 5.17 23.63 18.24
CA GLU A 389 4.68 25.02 18.13
C GLU A 389 3.19 25.09 18.43
N ARG A 390 2.43 24.11 17.92
CA ARG A 390 1.00 23.96 18.21
C ARG A 390 0.74 23.84 19.72
N ARG A 391 1.56 23.05 20.43
CA ARG A 391 1.48 22.89 21.88
C ARG A 391 1.73 24.22 22.60
N SER A 392 2.80 24.92 22.26
CA SER A 392 3.11 26.26 22.81
C SER A 392 1.95 27.24 22.58
N VAL A 393 1.35 27.28 21.39
CA VAL A 393 0.20 28.16 21.10
C VAL A 393 -1.01 27.85 21.99
N ILE A 394 -1.27 26.58 22.29
CA ILE A 394 -2.39 26.16 23.14
C ILE A 394 -2.12 26.50 24.61
N GLU A 395 -0.90 26.26 25.08
CA GLU A 395 -0.46 26.56 26.45
C GLU A 395 -0.45 28.07 26.72
N ASP A 396 0.12 28.87 25.80
CA ASP A 396 0.17 30.33 25.89
C ASP A 396 -1.25 30.94 25.97
N ARG A 397 -2.20 30.34 25.25
CA ARG A 397 -3.61 30.74 25.26
C ARG A 397 -4.41 30.15 26.42
N LYS A 398 -3.77 29.36 27.29
CA LYS A 398 -4.38 28.65 28.43
C LYS A 398 -5.59 27.81 28.04
N ARG A 399 -5.47 27.09 26.92
CA ARG A 399 -6.50 26.15 26.45
C ARG A 399 -6.12 24.72 26.81
N CYS A 400 -7.11 23.84 26.86
CA CYS A 400 -6.90 22.44 27.19
C CYS A 400 -6.20 21.68 26.04
N LEU A 401 -5.21 20.85 26.38
CA LEU A 401 -4.47 20.01 25.42
C LEU A 401 -5.32 18.88 24.81
N GLU A 402 -6.41 18.48 25.48
CA GLU A 402 -7.28 17.36 25.06
C GLU A 402 -8.39 17.82 24.11
N CYS A 403 -8.97 19.02 24.32
CA CYS A 403 -10.07 19.53 23.48
C CYS A 403 -9.75 20.78 22.67
N LEU A 404 -8.59 21.42 22.89
CA LEU A 404 -8.17 22.69 22.26
C LEU A 404 -9.04 23.91 22.58
N GLU A 405 -9.94 23.80 23.57
CA GLU A 405 -10.87 24.84 24.02
C GLU A 405 -10.61 25.24 25.48
N TYR A 406 -11.38 26.22 25.98
CA TYR A 406 -11.34 26.62 27.38
C TYR A 406 -12.16 25.63 28.22
N CYS A 407 -11.49 24.71 28.88
CA CYS A 407 -12.09 23.81 29.86
C CYS A 407 -11.12 23.56 31.03
N ARG A 408 -11.55 22.80 32.04
CA ARG A 408 -10.73 22.48 33.21
C ARG A 408 -9.66 21.40 32.96
N GLY A 409 -9.72 20.71 31.81
CA GLY A 409 -8.82 19.62 31.44
C GLY A 409 -9.02 18.34 32.28
N GLY A 410 -8.22 17.31 31.96
CA GLY A 410 -8.24 16.03 32.66
C GLY A 410 -9.61 15.37 32.60
N ARG A 411 -9.97 14.62 33.66
CA ARG A 411 -11.25 13.87 33.72
C ARG A 411 -12.52 14.72 33.59
N GLN A 412 -12.41 16.05 33.69
CA GLN A 412 -13.53 16.99 33.53
C GLN A 412 -13.63 17.54 32.11
N CYS A 413 -12.67 17.24 31.24
CA CYS A 413 -12.73 17.60 29.84
C CYS A 413 -13.79 16.77 29.11
N PRO A 414 -14.67 17.38 28.30
CA PRO A 414 -15.64 16.64 27.49
C PRO A 414 -14.99 15.64 26.51
N LYS A 415 -13.71 15.85 26.17
CA LYS A 415 -12.93 14.99 25.27
C LYS A 415 -11.88 14.12 25.99
N TYR A 416 -11.98 13.95 27.30
CA TYR A 416 -11.00 13.14 28.07
C TYR A 416 -10.85 11.69 27.56
N TYR A 417 -11.95 11.07 27.12
CA TYR A 417 -11.94 9.71 26.57
C TYR A 417 -11.76 9.66 25.05
N ALA A 418 -11.48 10.80 24.39
CA ALA A 418 -11.17 10.81 22.98
C ALA A 418 -9.74 10.32 22.77
N ARG A 419 -9.56 9.27 21.94
CA ARG A 419 -8.24 8.80 21.55
C ARG A 419 -7.64 9.69 20.48
N CYS A 420 -6.35 9.94 20.57
CA CYS A 420 -5.56 10.53 19.51
C CYS A 420 -5.61 9.61 18.28
N TYR A 421 -5.93 10.19 17.12
CA TYR A 421 -6.03 9.47 15.85
C TYR A 421 -4.69 8.84 15.42
N TYR A 422 -3.56 9.48 15.77
CA TYR A 422 -2.24 9.06 15.31
C TYR A 422 -1.59 8.01 16.21
N CYS A 423 -1.58 8.23 17.52
CA CYS A 423 -0.88 7.35 18.48
C CYS A 423 -1.79 6.57 19.43
N GLY A 424 -3.11 6.81 19.39
CA GLY A 424 -4.09 6.13 20.26
C GLY A 424 -4.11 6.57 21.74
N SER A 425 -3.21 7.46 22.17
CA SER A 425 -3.19 8.01 23.54
C SER A 425 -4.41 8.89 23.86
N TYR A 426 -4.76 9.01 25.14
CA TYR A 426 -5.83 9.88 25.65
C TYR A 426 -5.32 11.23 26.17
N GLU A 427 -3.99 11.45 26.20
CA GLU A 427 -3.38 12.58 26.88
C GLU A 427 -3.39 13.89 26.06
N HIS A 428 -3.69 13.81 24.77
CA HIS A 428 -3.64 14.97 23.87
C HIS A 428 -4.61 14.84 22.69
N HIS A 429 -5.01 15.99 22.16
CA HIS A 429 -5.76 16.09 20.92
C HIS A 429 -4.89 15.70 19.70
N SER A 430 -5.45 15.03 18.69
CA SER A 430 -4.71 14.56 17.48
C SER A 430 -3.87 15.65 16.80
N ALA A 431 -4.38 16.89 16.79
CA ALA A 431 -3.69 18.07 16.24
C ALA A 431 -2.38 18.45 16.96
N LEU A 432 -2.15 17.94 18.18
CA LEU A 432 -0.95 18.15 19.00
C LEU A 432 -0.03 16.92 19.05
N CYS A 433 -0.39 15.84 18.36
CA CYS A 433 0.45 14.64 18.31
C CYS A 433 1.72 14.89 17.50
N GLU A 434 2.86 14.49 18.05
CA GLU A 434 4.19 14.57 17.40
C GLU A 434 4.53 13.33 16.56
N LEU A 435 3.76 12.25 16.71
CA LEU A 435 4.01 10.99 16.00
C LEU A 435 4.02 11.16 14.47
N PRO A 436 3.15 11.97 13.83
CA PRO A 436 3.19 12.16 12.38
C PRO A 436 4.50 12.78 11.90
N GLU A 437 4.98 13.81 12.58
CA GLU A 437 6.25 14.47 12.26
C GLU A 437 7.43 13.53 12.52
N ARG A 438 7.43 12.82 13.65
CA ARG A 438 8.47 11.82 13.96
C ARG A 438 8.47 10.66 12.97
N SER A 439 7.30 10.23 12.48
CA SER A 439 7.18 9.15 11.47
C SER A 439 7.80 9.56 10.13
N GLU A 440 7.64 10.83 9.74
CA GLU A 440 8.29 11.39 8.55
C GLU A 440 9.81 11.41 8.73
N GLU A 441 10.31 11.85 9.91
CA GLU A 441 11.74 11.82 10.24
C GLU A 441 12.33 10.40 10.24
N ILE A 442 11.64 9.42 10.83
CA ILE A 442 12.04 8.00 10.81
C ILE A 442 12.10 7.48 9.36
N SER A 443 11.10 7.81 8.54
CA SER A 443 11.06 7.39 7.14
C SER A 443 12.22 7.97 6.33
N GLU A 444 12.54 9.25 6.52
CA GLU A 444 13.73 9.86 5.91
C GLU A 444 15.04 9.24 6.40
N GLN A 445 15.17 8.98 7.71
CA GLN A 445 16.35 8.35 8.27
C GLN A 445 16.55 6.93 7.73
N LEU A 446 15.49 6.13 7.62
CA LEU A 446 15.51 4.83 6.98
C LEU A 446 15.97 4.92 5.52
N SER A 447 15.45 5.89 4.77
CA SER A 447 15.85 6.10 3.38
C SER A 447 17.34 6.46 3.27
N ARG A 448 17.85 7.33 4.15
CA ARG A 448 19.28 7.71 4.19
C ARG A 448 20.15 6.53 4.59
N ALA A 449 19.80 5.79 5.65
CA ALA A 449 20.56 4.64 6.13
C ALA A 449 20.65 3.53 5.07
N ARG A 450 19.56 3.24 4.34
CA ARG A 450 19.57 2.27 3.24
C ARG A 450 20.45 2.70 2.07
N ALA A 451 20.41 3.97 1.70
CA ALA A 451 21.28 4.49 0.64
C ALA A 451 22.76 4.39 1.04
N SER A 452 23.11 4.78 2.27
CA SER A 452 24.47 4.65 2.78
C SER A 452 24.94 3.20 2.90
N LEU A 453 24.06 2.28 3.30
CA LEU A 453 24.36 0.84 3.32
C LEU A 453 24.71 0.33 1.92
N ALA A 454 23.89 0.66 0.92
CA ALA A 454 24.16 0.29 -0.48
C ALA A 454 25.49 0.88 -1.00
N ASP A 455 25.84 2.11 -0.62
CA ASP A 455 27.12 2.71 -0.99
C ASP A 455 28.31 1.98 -0.34
N VAL A 456 28.18 1.56 0.92
CA VAL A 456 29.19 0.76 1.65
C VAL A 456 29.36 -0.61 0.99
N GLU A 457 28.27 -1.31 0.68
CA GLU A 457 28.29 -2.62 0.01
C GLU A 457 29.01 -2.53 -1.35
N ASN A 458 28.67 -1.53 -2.17
CA ASN A 458 29.34 -1.28 -3.45
C ASN A 458 30.83 -0.93 -3.31
N ARG A 459 31.24 -0.34 -2.17
CA ARG A 459 32.66 -0.05 -1.91
C ARG A 459 33.41 -1.31 -1.47
N ILE A 460 32.80 -2.12 -0.61
CA ILE A 460 33.34 -3.42 -0.18
C ILE A 460 33.61 -4.29 -1.41
N GLN A 461 32.61 -4.46 -2.28
CA GLN A 461 32.75 -5.29 -3.49
C GLN A 461 33.93 -4.86 -4.36
N ARG A 462 34.09 -3.54 -4.62
CA ARG A 462 35.20 -3.02 -5.42
C ARG A 462 36.57 -3.28 -4.78
N LEU A 463 36.67 -3.15 -3.46
CA LEU A 463 37.92 -3.42 -2.75
C LEU A 463 38.26 -4.92 -2.72
N GLU A 464 37.25 -5.79 -2.69
CA GLU A 464 37.45 -7.24 -2.80
C GLU A 464 37.94 -7.62 -4.20
N GLU A 465 37.38 -7.00 -5.27
CA GLU A 465 37.88 -7.15 -6.65
C GLU A 465 39.33 -6.65 -6.80
N ASP A 466 39.66 -5.49 -6.22
CA ASP A 466 41.02 -4.93 -6.24
C ASP A 466 42.00 -5.86 -5.50
N LEU A 467 41.58 -6.47 -4.38
CA LEU A 467 42.41 -7.39 -3.61
C LEU A 467 42.66 -8.69 -4.38
N GLN A 468 41.66 -9.20 -5.09
CA GLN A 468 41.79 -10.38 -5.96
C GLN A 468 42.77 -10.12 -7.12
N GLN A 469 42.74 -8.93 -7.73
CA GLN A 469 43.68 -8.56 -8.80
C GLN A 469 45.13 -8.40 -8.32
N LEU A 470 45.37 -8.20 -7.03
CA LEU A 470 46.73 -8.16 -6.46
C LEU A 470 47.30 -9.55 -6.18
N ASP A 471 46.43 -10.57 -6.13
CA ASP A 471 46.80 -11.97 -5.90
C ASP A 471 47.12 -12.72 -7.23
N ASP A 472 46.60 -12.23 -8.36
CA ASP A 472 46.90 -12.69 -9.74
C ASP A 472 48.18 -12.05 -10.31
#